data_AF-A0A374WTQ1-F1
#
_entry.id   AF-A0A374WTQ1-F1
#
_cell.length_a   1.000
_cell.length_b   1.000
_cell.length_c   1.000
_cell.angle_alpha   90.00
_cell.angle_beta   90.00
_cell.angle_gamma   90.00
#
_symmetry.space_group_name_H-M   'P 1'
#
loop_
_entity.id
_entity.type
_entity.pdbx_description
1 polymer ?
#
loop_
_entity_poly.entity_id
_entity_poly.type
_entity_poly.pdbx_seq_one_letter_code
_entity_poly.pdbx_strand_id
1 'polypeptide(L)'
;MTITIISIAIIAIAFFYCCYRIKKAVKNNTFRQEKNIIEYMPSVLTTLGVLGTFIGITYGLSDFNTTNISASISVLLSGLKMAFWTSIVGMICSIVVSRWINGISDDIEATTPSTEQDALNRICVAIQNMSQDQSRLNETIERMVNQSNTLQTRMINLLDQQATGIEKIVESQNGVIELLSSQSGSLDNLNTKVEEMVISNSKLMDVHTEIVGIHNISTKIEEGAKAAYSQLGEVLDIMSTQVSIQEENLLETKNLSTTVRGEIVVITDAMEKGNKLMQSKFDEFSALMRKNNVESLVKVMEGVTKEFNKSLKELINKLVQENFEQLNKSVEQLNVWQIENKNMISELTSQYNNMTSEFKVTSTVLEEVADNTHSLIADDSHLKRLIEELQRVLIDDTKFEDITVKLNDTISKVHNGTEAFDEATKELNTWIRNHKDMGDGVRLLVKKLDEINKIKDYNEEFWRETRKNMNEGVGIIANASKSLNSSVSTLNEEFYERLNNTLANLDACIQAMYDNKKRN
;
A
#
# COMPACT_ATOMS: atom_id res chain seq x y z
N MET A 1 17.62 -17.36 -31.92
CA MET A 1 16.44 -18.14 -32.38
C MET A 1 16.39 -19.56 -31.78
N THR A 2 17.52 -20.27 -31.68
CA THR A 2 17.61 -21.63 -31.11
C THR A 2 17.08 -21.73 -29.67
N ILE A 3 17.47 -20.81 -28.79
CA ILE A 3 17.07 -20.85 -27.37
C ILE A 3 15.56 -20.61 -27.19
N THR A 4 14.95 -19.78 -28.05
CA THR A 4 13.50 -19.47 -27.98
C THR A 4 12.67 -20.72 -28.27
N ILE A 5 13.11 -21.49 -29.27
CA ILE A 5 12.48 -22.75 -29.64
C ILE A 5 12.61 -23.77 -28.52
N ILE A 6 13.77 -23.81 -27.84
CA ILE A 6 14.00 -24.70 -26.69
C ILE A 6 13.10 -24.33 -25.51
N SER A 7 13.00 -23.05 -25.15
CA SER A 7 12.12 -22.60 -24.05
C SER A 7 10.65 -22.88 -24.33
N ILE A 8 10.19 -22.65 -25.57
CA ILE A 8 8.81 -22.97 -25.98
C ILE A 8 8.59 -24.50 -25.99
N ALA A 9 9.56 -25.29 -26.42
CA ALA A 9 9.47 -26.76 -26.39
C ALA A 9 9.35 -27.31 -24.96
N ILE A 10 10.08 -26.73 -24.00
CA ILE A 10 9.98 -27.10 -22.58
C ILE A 10 8.58 -26.81 -22.04
N ILE A 11 8.02 -25.63 -22.34
CA ILE A 11 6.65 -25.25 -21.94
C ILE A 11 5.62 -26.19 -22.59
N ALA A 12 5.81 -26.55 -23.87
CA ALA A 12 4.93 -27.48 -24.56
C ALA A 12 4.98 -28.89 -23.93
N ILE A 13 6.16 -29.40 -23.57
CA ILE A 13 6.30 -30.70 -22.89
C ILE A 13 5.60 -30.67 -21.53
N ALA A 14 5.79 -29.61 -20.75
CA ALA A 14 5.12 -29.43 -19.46
C ALA A 14 3.59 -29.38 -19.63
N PHE A 15 3.09 -28.70 -20.66
CA PHE A 15 1.68 -28.63 -20.98
C PHE A 15 1.10 -30.02 -21.30
N PHE A 16 1.74 -30.79 -22.20
CA PHE A 16 1.29 -32.14 -22.52
C PHE A 16 1.33 -33.08 -21.31
N TYR A 17 2.33 -32.94 -20.43
CA TYR A 17 2.40 -33.69 -19.18
C TYR A 17 1.22 -33.37 -18.24
N CYS A 18 0.87 -32.09 -18.11
CA CYS A 18 -0.31 -31.66 -17.32
C CYS A 18 -1.60 -32.26 -17.89
N CYS A 19 -1.80 -32.15 -19.21
CA CYS A 19 -2.96 -32.72 -19.89
C CYS A 19 -3.06 -34.25 -19.74
N TYR A 20 -1.92 -34.96 -19.80
CA TYR A 20 -1.88 -36.41 -19.58
C TYR A 20 -2.26 -36.80 -18.15
N ARG A 21 -1.72 -36.11 -17.14
CA ARG A 21 -2.03 -36.35 -15.71
C ARG A 21 -3.52 -36.13 -15.42
N ILE A 22 -4.12 -35.06 -15.96
CA ILE A 22 -5.56 -34.79 -15.81
C ILE A 22 -6.39 -35.91 -16.44
N LYS A 23 -6.09 -36.31 -17.70
CA LYS A 23 -6.79 -37.42 -18.36
C LYS A 23 -6.66 -38.75 -17.59
N LYS A 24 -5.48 -39.05 -17.04
CA LYS A 24 -5.24 -40.24 -16.22
C LYS A 24 -6.07 -40.23 -14.93
N ALA A 25 -6.13 -39.09 -14.24
CA ALA A 25 -6.87 -38.93 -12.99
C ALA A 25 -8.39 -39.06 -13.20
N VAL A 26 -8.92 -38.54 -14.32
CA VAL A 26 -10.32 -38.72 -14.71
C VAL A 26 -10.61 -40.18 -15.05
N LYS A 27 -9.79 -40.83 -15.87
CA LYS A 27 -9.99 -42.24 -16.26
C LYS A 27 -9.98 -43.21 -15.07
N ASN A 28 -9.17 -42.93 -14.06
CA ASN A 28 -9.01 -43.79 -12.88
C ASN A 28 -9.94 -43.42 -11.72
N ASN A 29 -10.85 -42.43 -11.87
CA ASN A 29 -11.69 -41.89 -10.79
C ASN A 29 -10.90 -41.39 -9.55
N THR A 30 -9.60 -41.11 -9.67
CA THR A 30 -8.74 -40.62 -8.58
C THR A 30 -8.62 -39.09 -8.52
N PHE A 31 -9.36 -38.38 -9.37
CA PHE A 31 -9.35 -36.90 -9.46
C PHE A 31 -9.54 -36.22 -8.09
N ARG A 32 -10.39 -36.79 -7.22
CA ARG A 32 -10.66 -36.25 -5.87
C ARG A 32 -9.49 -36.41 -4.89
N GLN A 33 -8.70 -37.49 -5.01
CA GLN A 33 -7.53 -37.73 -4.16
C GLN A 33 -6.34 -36.87 -4.59
N GLU A 34 -6.21 -36.59 -5.89
CA GLU A 34 -5.12 -35.79 -6.46
C GLU A 34 -5.50 -34.31 -6.72
N LYS A 35 -6.67 -33.84 -6.23
CA LYS A 35 -7.22 -32.49 -6.48
C LYS A 35 -6.20 -31.38 -6.25
N ASN A 36 -5.51 -31.41 -5.12
CA ASN A 36 -4.49 -30.41 -4.74
C ASN A 36 -3.34 -30.33 -5.76
N ILE A 37 -2.93 -31.46 -6.34
CA ILE A 37 -1.82 -31.51 -7.31
C ILE A 37 -2.30 -31.00 -8.67
N ILE A 38 -3.54 -31.32 -9.06
CA ILE A 38 -4.13 -30.94 -10.34
C ILE A 38 -4.41 -29.44 -10.38
N GLU A 39 -4.96 -28.85 -9.31
CA GLU A 39 -5.24 -27.40 -9.23
C GLU A 39 -3.98 -26.52 -9.24
N TYR A 40 -2.83 -27.08 -8.85
CA TYR A 40 -1.55 -26.38 -8.88
C TYR A 40 -0.90 -26.31 -10.29
N MET A 41 -1.30 -27.18 -11.23
CA MET A 41 -0.66 -27.31 -12.56
C MET A 41 -0.70 -26.03 -13.42
N PRO A 42 -1.81 -25.26 -13.49
CA PRO A 42 -1.84 -23.98 -14.19
C PRO A 42 -0.80 -22.98 -13.65
N SER A 43 -0.59 -22.96 -12.34
CA SER A 43 0.38 -22.07 -11.70
C SER A 43 1.80 -22.38 -12.18
N VAL A 44 2.17 -23.66 -12.22
CA VAL A 44 3.48 -24.13 -12.70
C VAL A 44 3.75 -23.71 -14.16
N LEU A 45 2.75 -23.80 -15.04
CA LEU A 45 2.87 -23.36 -16.44
C LEU A 45 3.11 -21.86 -16.57
N THR A 46 2.42 -21.05 -15.76
CA THR A 46 2.65 -19.59 -15.71
C THR A 46 4.06 -19.27 -15.21
N THR A 47 4.51 -19.94 -14.13
CA THR A 47 5.85 -19.74 -13.58
C THR A 47 6.95 -20.14 -14.57
N LEU A 48 6.77 -21.22 -15.35
CA LEU A 48 7.67 -21.59 -16.43
C LEU A 48 7.72 -20.54 -17.55
N GLY A 49 6.57 -19.92 -17.88
CA GLY A 49 6.51 -18.79 -18.81
C GLY A 49 7.30 -17.57 -18.32
N VAL A 50 7.16 -17.23 -17.03
CA VAL A 50 7.91 -16.14 -16.37
C VAL A 50 9.41 -16.44 -16.33
N LEU A 51 9.81 -17.69 -16.04
CA LEU A 51 11.20 -18.13 -16.10
C LEU A 51 11.79 -17.95 -17.50
N GLY A 52 11.02 -18.26 -18.54
CA GLY A 52 11.40 -18.00 -19.94
C GLY A 52 11.68 -16.52 -20.21
N THR A 53 10.90 -15.61 -19.62
CA THR A 53 11.13 -14.15 -19.70
C THR A 53 12.48 -13.75 -19.13
N PHE A 54 12.83 -14.25 -17.94
CA PHE A 54 14.12 -13.97 -17.32
C PHE A 54 15.29 -14.49 -18.14
N ILE A 55 15.16 -15.69 -18.72
CA ILE A 55 16.19 -16.27 -19.61
C ILE A 55 16.34 -15.42 -20.88
N GLY A 56 15.24 -14.94 -21.47
CA GLY A 56 15.27 -14.11 -22.67
C GLY A 56 15.90 -12.74 -22.46
N ILE A 57 15.60 -12.09 -21.32
CA ILE A 57 16.22 -10.82 -20.95
C ILE A 57 17.72 -11.01 -20.65
N THR A 58 18.07 -12.06 -19.90
CA THR A 58 19.48 -12.38 -19.58
C THR A 58 20.30 -12.61 -20.85
N TYR A 59 19.75 -13.34 -21.81
CA TYR A 59 20.39 -13.53 -23.11
C TYR A 59 20.55 -12.22 -23.90
N GLY A 60 19.51 -11.37 -23.90
CA GLY A 60 19.56 -10.06 -24.55
C GLY A 60 20.59 -9.09 -23.94
N LEU A 61 20.94 -9.27 -22.67
CA LEU A 61 21.93 -8.47 -21.95
C LEU A 61 23.35 -9.07 -21.97
N SER A 62 23.49 -10.38 -22.21
CA SER A 62 24.78 -11.08 -22.12
C SER A 62 25.81 -10.58 -23.13
N ASP A 63 25.37 -10.15 -24.31
CA ASP A 63 26.25 -9.63 -25.38
C ASP A 63 26.20 -8.09 -25.48
N PHE A 64 25.70 -7.40 -24.44
CA PHE A 64 25.54 -5.95 -24.45
C PHE A 64 26.90 -5.25 -24.34
N ASN A 65 27.37 -4.68 -25.46
CA ASN A 65 28.62 -3.94 -25.52
C ASN A 65 28.37 -2.41 -25.46
N THR A 66 28.97 -1.75 -24.49
CA THR A 66 28.88 -0.29 -24.26
C THR A 66 29.60 0.55 -25.31
N THR A 67 30.54 -0.03 -26.07
CA THR A 67 31.27 0.66 -27.14
C THR A 67 30.54 0.64 -28.49
N ASN A 68 29.53 -0.23 -28.69
CA ASN A 68 28.75 -0.29 -29.93
C ASN A 68 27.25 -0.49 -29.62
N ILE A 69 26.64 0.57 -29.09
CA ILE A 69 25.26 0.58 -28.58
C ILE A 69 24.24 0.16 -29.65
N SER A 70 24.42 0.58 -30.90
CA SER A 70 23.46 0.28 -31.99
C SER A 70 23.36 -1.22 -32.30
N ALA A 71 24.49 -1.95 -32.29
CA ALA A 71 24.49 -3.40 -32.45
C ALA A 71 23.89 -4.11 -31.22
N SER A 72 24.22 -3.61 -30.02
CA SER A 72 23.74 -4.14 -28.73
C SER A 72 22.22 -3.97 -28.55
N ILE A 73 21.64 -2.86 -29.02
CA ILE A 73 20.18 -2.62 -28.99
C ILE A 73 19.44 -3.65 -29.84
N SER A 74 19.99 -4.00 -31.02
CA SER A 74 19.36 -5.00 -31.91
C SER A 74 19.28 -6.38 -31.26
N VAL A 75 20.37 -6.80 -30.58
CA VAL A 75 20.42 -8.08 -29.83
C VAL A 75 19.49 -8.05 -28.62
N LEU A 76 19.46 -6.93 -27.88
CA LEU A 76 18.55 -6.74 -26.74
C LEU A 76 17.08 -6.82 -27.16
N LEU A 77 16.70 -6.17 -28.27
CA LEU A 77 15.34 -6.25 -28.82
C LEU A 77 14.96 -7.69 -29.23
N SER A 78 15.93 -8.47 -29.72
CA SER A 78 15.71 -9.89 -30.00
C SER A 78 15.51 -10.72 -28.72
N GLY A 79 16.28 -10.46 -27.65
CA GLY A 79 16.12 -11.10 -26.34
C GLY A 79 14.80 -10.73 -25.66
N LEU A 80 14.37 -9.48 -25.79
CA LEU A 80 13.08 -9.00 -25.29
C LEU A 80 11.91 -9.63 -26.06
N LYS A 81 11.99 -9.69 -27.40
CA LYS A 81 10.97 -10.36 -28.24
C LYS A 81 10.79 -11.83 -27.83
N MET A 82 11.89 -12.53 -27.56
CA MET A 82 11.88 -13.90 -27.04
C MET A 82 11.18 -13.99 -25.68
N ALA A 83 11.53 -13.09 -24.75
CA ALA A 83 10.96 -13.05 -23.41
C ALA A 83 9.43 -12.85 -23.43
N PHE A 84 8.93 -11.99 -24.33
CA PHE A 84 7.50 -11.80 -24.54
C PHE A 84 6.80 -13.08 -25.05
N TRP A 85 7.35 -13.74 -26.07
CA TRP A 85 6.74 -14.94 -26.64
C TRP A 85 6.69 -16.11 -25.65
N THR A 86 7.73 -16.32 -24.84
CA THR A 86 7.74 -17.39 -23.83
C THR A 86 6.71 -17.16 -22.73
N SER A 87 6.49 -15.90 -22.33
CA SER A 87 5.49 -15.53 -21.33
C SER A 87 4.06 -15.72 -21.84
N ILE A 88 3.79 -15.28 -23.08
CA ILE A 88 2.48 -15.42 -23.72
C ILE A 88 2.09 -16.89 -23.83
N VAL A 89 3.02 -17.75 -24.29
CA VAL A 89 2.75 -19.19 -24.42
C VAL A 89 2.48 -19.82 -23.05
N GLY A 90 3.26 -19.50 -22.02
CA GLY A 90 3.04 -20.01 -20.65
C GLY A 90 1.67 -19.60 -20.07
N MET A 91 1.27 -18.35 -20.25
CA MET A 91 -0.04 -17.85 -19.80
C MET A 91 -1.20 -18.50 -20.56
N ILE A 92 -1.11 -18.62 -21.89
CA ILE A 92 -2.15 -19.28 -22.70
C ILE A 92 -2.31 -20.75 -22.29
N CYS A 93 -1.20 -21.48 -22.14
CA CYS A 93 -1.22 -22.87 -21.68
C CYS A 93 -1.85 -23.00 -20.29
N SER A 94 -1.53 -22.10 -19.36
CA SER A 94 -2.11 -22.07 -18.01
C SER A 94 -3.63 -21.87 -18.03
N ILE A 95 -4.12 -20.88 -18.80
CA ILE A 95 -5.54 -20.57 -18.91
C ILE A 95 -6.31 -21.78 -19.48
N VAL A 96 -5.78 -22.42 -20.52
CA VAL A 96 -6.40 -23.60 -21.13
C VAL A 96 -6.51 -24.75 -20.12
N VAL A 97 -5.44 -25.03 -19.36
CA VAL A 97 -5.46 -26.09 -18.34
C VAL A 97 -6.39 -25.74 -17.18
N SER A 98 -6.37 -24.50 -16.68
CA SER A 98 -7.26 -24.04 -15.60
C SER A 98 -8.73 -24.16 -15.99
N ARG A 99 -9.09 -23.71 -17.20
CA ARG A 99 -10.46 -23.81 -17.70
C ARG A 99 -10.93 -25.26 -17.83
N TRP A 100 -10.03 -26.16 -18.22
CA TRP A 100 -10.35 -27.58 -18.36
C TRP A 100 -10.52 -28.27 -16.99
N ILE A 101 -9.67 -27.94 -16.01
CA ILE A 101 -9.80 -28.46 -14.63
C ILE A 101 -11.13 -28.03 -14.01
N ASN A 102 -11.50 -26.75 -14.13
CA ASN A 102 -12.73 -26.23 -13.56
C ASN A 102 -13.96 -26.89 -14.20
N GLY A 103 -13.97 -27.05 -15.52
CA GLY A 103 -15.07 -27.75 -16.20
C GLY A 103 -15.23 -29.22 -15.78
N ILE A 104 -14.12 -29.93 -15.52
CA ILE A 104 -14.16 -31.31 -15.00
C ILE A 104 -14.63 -31.33 -13.53
N SER A 105 -14.19 -30.37 -12.71
CA SER A 105 -14.60 -30.28 -11.31
C SER A 105 -16.11 -30.00 -11.20
N ASP A 106 -16.63 -29.11 -12.05
CA ASP A 106 -18.05 -28.76 -12.10
C ASP A 106 -18.91 -29.97 -12.56
N ASP A 107 -18.46 -30.73 -13.58
CA ASP A 107 -19.16 -31.95 -14.02
C ASP A 107 -19.15 -33.05 -12.94
N ILE A 108 -18.02 -33.21 -12.22
CA ILE A 108 -17.92 -34.17 -11.11
C ILE A 108 -18.81 -33.75 -9.93
N GLU A 109 -18.86 -32.46 -9.58
CA GLU A 109 -19.74 -31.92 -8.53
C GLU A 109 -21.23 -31.94 -8.93
N ALA A 110 -21.55 -31.73 -10.22
CA ALA A 110 -22.92 -31.82 -10.74
C ALA A 110 -23.48 -33.25 -10.77
N THR A 111 -22.62 -34.27 -10.86
CA THR A 111 -23.03 -35.69 -10.86
C THR A 111 -23.17 -36.28 -9.45
N THR A 112 -22.80 -35.52 -8.41
CA THR A 112 -22.99 -35.91 -7.00
C THR A 112 -24.00 -34.98 -6.33
N PRO A 113 -25.22 -35.43 -6.01
CA PRO A 113 -26.11 -34.62 -5.20
C PRO A 113 -25.46 -34.36 -3.83
N SER A 114 -25.65 -33.13 -3.38
CA SER A 114 -25.20 -32.53 -2.13
C SER A 114 -25.20 -33.48 -0.93
N THR A 115 -24.23 -33.22 -0.06
CA THR A 115 -23.89 -33.72 1.28
C THR A 115 -25.04 -34.15 2.23
N GLU A 116 -26.32 -33.99 1.89
CA GLU A 116 -27.46 -34.47 2.66
C GLU A 116 -27.82 -35.94 2.41
N GLN A 117 -27.75 -36.45 1.17
CA GLN A 117 -28.22 -37.81 0.89
C GLN A 117 -27.24 -38.89 1.38
N ASP A 118 -25.92 -38.63 1.36
CA ASP A 118 -24.91 -39.52 1.94
C ASP A 118 -24.94 -39.47 3.48
N ALA A 119 -25.22 -38.30 4.06
CA ALA A 119 -25.43 -38.17 5.50
C ALA A 119 -26.71 -38.90 5.96
N LEU A 120 -27.82 -38.76 5.22
CA LEU A 120 -29.06 -39.49 5.47
C LEU A 120 -28.91 -40.99 5.26
N ASN A 121 -28.17 -41.43 4.24
CA ASN A 121 -27.92 -42.86 4.01
C ASN A 121 -27.03 -43.43 5.13
N ARG A 122 -26.03 -42.70 5.60
CA ARG A 122 -25.23 -43.08 6.78
C ARG A 122 -26.06 -43.11 8.06
N ILE A 123 -27.00 -42.17 8.24
CA ILE A 123 -27.94 -42.17 9.38
C ILE A 123 -28.90 -43.36 9.29
N CYS A 124 -29.46 -43.65 8.11
CA CYS A 124 -30.34 -44.80 7.89
C CYS A 124 -29.61 -46.12 8.16
N VAL A 125 -28.38 -46.27 7.66
CA VAL A 125 -27.53 -47.45 7.93
C VAL A 125 -27.18 -47.54 9.42
N ALA A 126 -26.88 -46.44 10.09
CA ALA A 126 -26.60 -46.42 11.53
C ALA A 126 -27.84 -46.79 12.36
N ILE A 127 -29.03 -46.30 12.01
CA ILE A 127 -30.30 -46.64 12.66
C ILE A 127 -30.63 -48.12 12.43
N GLN A 128 -30.39 -48.63 11.22
CA GLN A 128 -30.65 -50.04 10.90
C GLN A 128 -29.70 -50.98 11.64
N ASN A 129 -28.41 -50.63 11.73
CA ASN A 129 -27.44 -51.35 12.55
C ASN A 129 -27.80 -51.28 14.04
N MET A 130 -28.24 -50.12 14.53
CA MET A 130 -28.67 -49.95 15.93
C MET A 130 -29.94 -50.78 16.25
N SER A 131 -30.89 -50.87 15.32
CA SER A 131 -32.05 -51.75 15.45
C SER A 131 -31.65 -53.24 15.46
N GLN A 132 -30.65 -53.63 14.67
CA GLN A 132 -30.14 -54.99 14.63
C GLN A 132 -29.37 -55.34 15.92
N ASP A 133 -28.57 -54.41 16.43
CA ASP A 133 -27.87 -54.53 17.71
C ASP A 133 -28.85 -54.59 18.88
N GLN A 134 -29.99 -53.88 18.80
CA GLN A 134 -31.07 -53.99 19.79
C GLN A 134 -31.68 -55.39 19.84
N SER A 135 -31.94 -56.02 18.69
CA SER A 135 -32.43 -57.40 18.65
C SER A 135 -31.42 -58.38 19.25
N ARG A 136 -30.12 -58.20 18.93
CA ARG A 136 -29.04 -59.01 19.50
C ARG A 136 -28.88 -58.83 21.01
N LEU A 137 -29.05 -57.60 21.50
CA LEU A 137 -29.05 -57.32 22.93
C LEU A 137 -30.18 -58.11 23.60
N ASN A 138 -31.42 -58.00 23.09
CA ASN A 138 -32.59 -58.71 23.63
C ASN A 138 -32.37 -60.23 23.69
N GLU A 139 -31.84 -60.84 22.63
CA GLU A 139 -31.49 -62.27 22.63
C GLU A 139 -30.44 -62.63 23.69
N THR A 140 -29.44 -61.77 23.88
CA THR A 140 -28.37 -61.98 24.86
C THR A 140 -28.91 -61.91 26.29
N ILE A 141 -29.85 -61.00 26.54
CA ILE A 141 -30.55 -60.85 27.82
C ILE A 141 -31.41 -62.08 28.10
N GLU A 142 -32.19 -62.53 27.13
CA GLU A 142 -33.04 -63.72 27.27
C GLU A 142 -32.18 -64.96 27.60
N ARG A 143 -31.00 -65.10 26.97
CA ARG A 143 -30.03 -66.14 27.32
C ARG A 143 -29.51 -66.00 28.76
N MET A 144 -29.19 -64.78 29.22
CA MET A 144 -28.75 -64.56 30.60
C MET A 144 -29.84 -64.90 31.62
N VAL A 145 -31.09 -64.51 31.36
CA VAL A 145 -32.24 -64.85 32.23
C VAL A 145 -32.45 -66.36 32.29
N ASN A 146 -32.44 -67.04 31.14
CA ASN A 146 -32.58 -68.49 31.08
C ASN A 146 -31.43 -69.23 31.77
N GLN A 147 -30.20 -68.73 31.63
CA GLN A 147 -29.03 -69.28 32.33
C GLN A 147 -29.13 -69.08 33.85
N SER A 148 -29.58 -67.90 34.30
CA SER A 148 -29.82 -67.61 35.73
C SER A 148 -30.86 -68.57 36.32
N ASN A 149 -32.00 -68.75 35.63
CA ASN A 149 -33.05 -69.69 36.04
C ASN A 149 -32.52 -71.13 36.14
N THR A 150 -31.70 -71.55 35.17
CA THR A 150 -31.09 -72.90 35.17
C THR A 150 -30.15 -73.10 36.36
N LEU A 151 -29.34 -72.10 36.71
CA LEU A 151 -28.46 -72.14 37.88
C LEU A 151 -29.27 -72.22 39.18
N GLN A 152 -30.38 -71.48 39.27
CA GLN A 152 -31.28 -71.54 40.42
C GLN A 152 -31.88 -72.94 40.60
N THR A 153 -32.42 -73.55 39.54
CA THR A 153 -32.97 -74.92 39.62
C THR A 153 -31.92 -75.92 40.08
N ARG A 154 -30.68 -75.81 39.61
CA ARG A 154 -29.58 -76.66 40.09
C ARG A 154 -29.30 -76.46 41.58
N MET A 155 -29.30 -75.21 42.05
CA MET A 155 -29.04 -74.92 43.46
C MET A 155 -30.16 -75.46 44.36
N ILE A 156 -31.43 -75.30 43.98
CA ILE A 156 -32.58 -75.87 44.69
C ILE A 156 -32.45 -77.40 44.76
N ASN A 157 -32.15 -78.07 43.64
CA ASN A 157 -31.99 -79.52 43.62
C ASN A 157 -30.83 -80.01 44.50
N LEU A 158 -29.72 -79.28 44.57
CA LEU A 158 -28.59 -79.61 45.47
C LEU A 158 -28.97 -79.47 46.94
N LEU A 159 -29.70 -78.40 47.29
CA LEU A 159 -30.17 -78.16 48.64
C LEU A 159 -31.21 -79.21 49.09
N ASP A 160 -32.10 -79.62 48.18
CA ASP A 160 -33.08 -80.67 48.43
C ASP A 160 -32.41 -82.06 48.61
N GLN A 161 -31.37 -82.34 47.81
CA GLN A 161 -30.52 -83.52 48.00
C GLN A 161 -29.82 -83.52 49.36
N GLN A 162 -29.32 -82.37 49.83
CA GLN A 162 -28.73 -82.26 51.16
C GLN A 162 -29.77 -82.48 52.26
N ALA A 163 -30.97 -81.90 52.15
CA ALA A 163 -32.06 -82.10 53.11
C ALA A 163 -32.45 -83.58 53.22
N THR A 164 -32.59 -84.27 52.07
CA THR A 164 -32.85 -85.72 52.01
C THR A 164 -31.70 -86.52 52.62
N GLY A 165 -30.45 -86.08 52.44
CA GLY A 165 -29.27 -86.69 53.06
C GLY A 165 -29.31 -86.61 54.59
N ILE A 166 -29.69 -85.46 55.15
CA ILE A 166 -29.85 -85.26 56.60
C ILE A 166 -30.99 -86.13 57.14
N GLU A 167 -32.11 -86.27 56.42
CA GLU A 167 -33.22 -87.14 56.82
C GLU A 167 -32.79 -88.61 56.96
N LYS A 168 -32.01 -89.13 56.01
CA LYS A 168 -31.43 -90.49 56.11
C LYS A 168 -30.47 -90.65 57.29
N ILE A 169 -29.70 -89.61 57.63
CA ILE A 169 -28.83 -89.62 58.81
C ILE A 169 -29.66 -89.71 60.09
N VAL A 170 -30.76 -88.95 60.17
CA VAL A 170 -31.71 -89.01 61.30
C VAL A 170 -32.31 -90.42 61.44
N GLU A 171 -32.76 -91.04 60.35
CA GLU A 171 -33.26 -92.42 60.37
C GLU A 171 -32.19 -93.41 60.87
N SER A 172 -30.97 -93.28 60.36
CA SER A 172 -29.84 -94.13 60.78
C SER A 172 -29.49 -93.94 62.26
N GLN A 173 -29.48 -92.70 62.76
CA GLN A 173 -29.22 -92.42 64.17
C GLN A 173 -30.30 -92.99 65.07
N ASN A 174 -31.57 -92.93 64.65
CA ASN A 174 -32.68 -93.52 65.37
C ASN A 174 -32.53 -95.05 65.49
N GLY A 175 -32.08 -95.72 64.42
CA GLY A 175 -31.75 -97.15 64.45
C GLY A 175 -30.58 -97.48 65.38
N VAL A 176 -29.57 -96.62 65.47
CA VAL A 176 -28.45 -96.77 66.43
C VAL A 176 -28.94 -96.63 67.87
N ILE A 177 -29.81 -95.66 68.16
CA ILE A 177 -30.40 -95.47 69.50
C ILE A 177 -31.22 -96.68 69.91
N GLU A 178 -32.07 -97.20 69.02
CA GLU A 178 -32.89 -98.39 69.31
C GLU A 178 -32.00 -99.61 69.65
N LEU A 179 -30.90 -99.78 68.91
CA LEU A 179 -29.94 -100.86 69.14
C LEU A 179 -29.18 -100.69 70.46
N LEU A 180 -28.72 -99.48 70.78
CA LEU A 180 -28.07 -99.17 72.05
C LEU A 180 -29.01 -99.36 73.25
N SER A 181 -30.26 -98.92 73.14
CA SER A 181 -31.30 -99.10 74.16
C SER A 181 -31.61 -100.58 74.38
N SER A 182 -31.70 -101.37 73.30
CA SER A 182 -31.87 -102.83 73.39
C SER A 182 -30.68 -103.53 74.04
N GLN A 183 -29.45 -103.08 73.76
CA GLN A 183 -28.24 -103.63 74.39
C GLN A 183 -28.17 -103.25 75.87
N SER A 184 -28.49 -102.00 76.22
CA SER A 184 -28.58 -101.51 77.61
C SER A 184 -29.58 -102.35 78.43
N GLY A 185 -30.79 -102.57 77.90
CA GLY A 185 -31.77 -103.44 78.55
C GLY A 185 -31.33 -104.90 78.67
N SER A 186 -30.53 -105.42 77.73
CA SER A 186 -29.96 -106.76 77.83
C SER A 186 -28.85 -106.85 78.90
N LEU A 187 -28.02 -105.81 79.01
CA LEU A 187 -26.98 -105.66 80.03
C LEU A 187 -27.59 -105.55 81.42
N ASP A 188 -28.66 -104.78 81.59
CA ASP A 188 -29.39 -104.67 82.86
C ASP A 188 -29.94 -106.03 83.32
N ASN A 189 -30.58 -106.79 82.42
CA ASN A 189 -31.02 -108.15 82.69
C ASN A 189 -29.88 -109.11 83.07
N LEU A 190 -28.71 -108.97 82.44
CA LEU A 190 -27.52 -109.74 82.83
C LEU A 190 -27.01 -109.31 84.20
N ASN A 191 -27.01 -108.01 84.49
CA ASN A 191 -26.60 -107.45 85.76
C ASN A 191 -27.46 -107.99 86.92
N THR A 192 -28.78 -107.99 86.78
CA THR A 192 -29.71 -108.59 87.76
C THR A 192 -29.46 -110.08 87.96
N LYS A 193 -29.23 -110.84 86.88
CA LYS A 193 -28.93 -112.28 86.98
C LYS A 193 -27.60 -112.57 87.70
N VAL A 194 -26.59 -111.74 87.47
CA VAL A 194 -25.30 -111.86 88.18
C VAL A 194 -25.50 -111.54 89.67
N GLU A 195 -26.30 -110.53 90.00
CA GLU A 195 -26.65 -110.19 91.39
C GLU A 195 -27.38 -111.35 92.09
N GLU A 196 -28.41 -111.92 91.46
CA GLU A 196 -29.11 -113.10 91.95
C GLU A 196 -28.17 -114.29 92.17
N MET A 197 -27.22 -114.51 91.25
CA MET A 197 -26.20 -115.55 91.37
C MET A 197 -25.25 -115.29 92.55
N VAL A 198 -24.79 -114.05 92.76
CA VAL A 198 -23.96 -113.66 93.92
C VAL A 198 -24.72 -113.93 95.22
N ILE A 199 -25.99 -113.53 95.32
CA ILE A 199 -26.83 -113.75 96.50
C ILE A 199 -27.05 -115.26 96.73
N SER A 200 -27.35 -116.01 95.67
CA SER A 200 -27.54 -117.47 95.77
C SER A 200 -26.25 -118.18 96.20
N ASN A 201 -25.10 -117.76 95.68
CA ASN A 201 -23.80 -118.32 96.03
C ASN A 201 -23.40 -117.97 97.48
N SER A 202 -23.73 -116.76 97.94
CA SER A 202 -23.58 -116.36 99.34
C SER A 202 -24.43 -117.24 100.28
N LYS A 203 -25.69 -117.51 99.93
CA LYS A 203 -26.54 -118.45 100.69
C LYS A 203 -25.98 -119.88 100.69
N LEU A 204 -25.36 -120.33 99.60
CA LEU A 204 -24.66 -121.61 99.54
C LEU A 204 -23.45 -121.65 100.48
N MET A 205 -22.70 -120.55 100.61
CA MET A 205 -21.58 -120.44 101.55
C MET A 205 -22.04 -120.64 102.99
N ASP A 206 -23.19 -120.08 103.38
CA ASP A 206 -23.77 -120.26 104.71
C ASP A 206 -24.15 -121.73 105.00
N VAL A 207 -24.70 -122.43 104.01
CA VAL A 207 -25.08 -123.86 104.11
C VAL A 207 -23.86 -124.79 104.19
N HIS A 208 -22.70 -124.37 103.68
CA HIS A 208 -21.53 -125.24 103.44
C HIS A 208 -20.35 -125.04 104.40
N THR A 209 -20.57 -124.32 105.50
CA THR A 209 -19.59 -124.09 106.59
C THR A 209 -19.07 -125.40 107.24
N GLU A 210 -19.58 -126.57 106.85
CA GLU A 210 -19.13 -127.89 107.29
C GLU A 210 -18.13 -128.61 106.34
N ILE A 211 -17.84 -128.12 105.12
CA ILE A 211 -16.96 -128.82 104.15
C ILE A 211 -15.87 -127.89 103.54
N VAL A 212 -14.64 -128.02 104.02
CA VAL A 212 -13.49 -127.12 103.76
C VAL A 212 -13.08 -126.98 102.27
N GLY A 213 -13.25 -128.01 101.44
CA GLY A 213 -12.81 -127.99 100.03
C GLY A 213 -13.71 -127.18 99.08
N ILE A 214 -15.01 -127.08 99.38
CA ILE A 214 -15.98 -126.38 98.55
C ILE A 214 -16.00 -124.87 98.86
N HIS A 215 -15.61 -124.49 100.08
CA HIS A 215 -15.50 -123.09 100.49
C HIS A 215 -14.61 -122.28 99.54
N ASN A 216 -13.36 -122.70 99.31
CA ASN A 216 -12.41 -121.97 98.45
C ASN A 216 -12.87 -121.77 97.00
N ILE A 217 -13.62 -122.72 96.44
CA ILE A 217 -14.18 -122.59 95.08
C ILE A 217 -15.34 -121.59 95.09
N SER A 218 -16.22 -121.67 96.09
CA SER A 218 -17.33 -120.74 96.27
C SER A 218 -16.84 -119.29 96.45
N THR A 219 -15.78 -119.07 97.24
CA THR A 219 -15.21 -117.73 97.46
C THR A 219 -14.63 -117.14 96.17
N LYS A 220 -13.90 -117.94 95.37
CA LYS A 220 -13.38 -117.50 94.06
C LYS A 220 -14.49 -117.20 93.05
N ILE A 221 -15.58 -117.98 93.07
CA ILE A 221 -16.76 -117.71 92.24
C ILE A 221 -17.42 -116.40 92.67
N GLU A 222 -17.53 -116.14 93.97
CA GLU A 222 -18.09 -114.89 94.50
C GLU A 222 -17.24 -113.67 94.14
N GLU A 223 -15.92 -113.75 94.29
CA GLU A 223 -14.99 -112.69 93.90
C GLU A 223 -15.05 -112.41 92.39
N GLY A 224 -15.06 -113.46 91.57
CA GLY A 224 -15.20 -113.35 90.11
C GLY A 224 -16.55 -112.77 89.68
N ALA A 225 -17.65 -113.17 90.33
CA ALA A 225 -18.99 -112.67 90.06
C ALA A 225 -19.17 -111.21 90.50
N LYS A 226 -18.59 -110.82 91.65
CA LYS A 226 -18.56 -109.41 92.09
C LYS A 226 -17.74 -108.54 91.15
N ALA A 227 -16.60 -109.03 90.67
CA ALA A 227 -15.80 -108.32 89.66
C ALA A 227 -16.58 -108.18 88.34
N ALA A 228 -17.24 -109.24 87.89
CA ALA A 228 -18.09 -109.22 86.70
C ALA A 228 -19.29 -108.27 86.84
N TYR A 229 -19.94 -108.24 88.02
CA TYR A 229 -21.03 -107.32 88.35
C TYR A 229 -20.55 -105.86 88.30
N SER A 230 -19.40 -105.55 88.92
CA SER A 230 -18.82 -104.21 88.90
C SER A 230 -18.51 -103.76 87.47
N GLN A 231 -17.90 -104.63 86.66
CA GLN A 231 -17.59 -104.34 85.26
C GLN A 231 -18.87 -104.18 84.41
N LEU A 232 -19.91 -104.98 84.64
CA LEU A 232 -21.19 -104.85 83.95
C LEU A 232 -21.90 -103.54 84.34
N GLY A 233 -21.83 -103.13 85.59
CA GLY A 233 -22.34 -101.84 86.06
C GLY A 233 -21.65 -100.66 85.37
N GLU A 234 -20.31 -100.67 85.30
CA GLU A 234 -19.56 -99.64 84.56
C GLU A 234 -19.91 -99.61 83.07
N VAL A 235 -20.06 -100.78 82.43
CA VAL A 235 -20.48 -100.88 81.03
C VAL A 235 -21.91 -100.38 80.83
N LEU A 236 -22.83 -100.66 81.76
CA LEU A 236 -24.21 -100.20 81.71
C LEU A 236 -24.29 -98.67 81.85
N ASP A 237 -23.51 -98.08 82.76
CA ASP A 237 -23.42 -96.62 82.92
C ASP A 237 -22.85 -95.94 81.67
N ILE A 238 -21.81 -96.52 81.06
CA ILE A 238 -21.26 -96.04 79.78
C ILE A 238 -22.31 -96.13 78.68
N MET A 239 -23.05 -97.24 78.59
CA MET A 239 -24.07 -97.45 77.57
C MET A 239 -25.25 -96.48 77.72
N SER A 240 -25.71 -96.26 78.97
CA SER A 240 -26.74 -95.27 79.31
C SER A 240 -26.33 -93.85 78.95
N THR A 241 -25.07 -93.52 79.23
CA THR A 241 -24.47 -92.22 78.83
C THR A 241 -24.40 -92.09 77.31
N GLN A 242 -24.01 -93.15 76.59
CA GLN A 242 -23.99 -93.15 75.12
C GLN A 242 -25.37 -93.01 74.50
N VAL A 243 -26.40 -93.64 75.05
CA VAL A 243 -27.80 -93.44 74.63
C VAL A 243 -28.20 -91.98 74.79
N SER A 244 -27.92 -91.39 75.95
CA SER A 244 -28.26 -89.99 76.24
C SER A 244 -27.56 -89.01 75.28
N ILE A 245 -26.26 -89.22 75.02
CA ILE A 245 -25.49 -88.40 74.05
C ILE A 245 -26.06 -88.57 72.64
N GLN A 246 -26.46 -89.78 72.26
CA GLN A 246 -26.99 -90.03 70.93
C GLN A 246 -28.40 -89.44 70.74
N GLU A 247 -29.23 -89.41 71.79
CA GLU A 247 -30.52 -88.71 71.80
C GLU A 247 -30.34 -87.19 71.65
N GLU A 248 -29.34 -86.60 72.34
CA GLU A 248 -29.00 -85.18 72.19
C GLU A 248 -28.54 -84.87 70.76
N ASN A 249 -27.64 -85.68 70.20
CA ASN A 249 -27.18 -85.56 68.80
C ASN A 249 -28.33 -85.68 67.80
N LEU A 250 -29.30 -86.57 68.05
CA LEU A 250 -30.48 -86.73 67.20
C LEU A 250 -31.36 -85.47 67.23
N LEU A 251 -31.54 -84.87 68.40
CA LEU A 251 -32.31 -83.64 68.56
C LEU A 251 -31.64 -82.46 67.84
N GLU A 252 -30.32 -82.33 67.98
CA GLU A 252 -29.54 -81.31 67.28
C GLU A 252 -29.56 -81.50 65.75
N THR A 253 -29.44 -82.75 65.28
CA THR A 253 -29.54 -83.08 63.85
C THR A 253 -30.93 -82.80 63.29
N LYS A 254 -32.00 -83.07 64.05
CA LYS A 254 -33.38 -82.69 63.68
C LYS A 254 -33.55 -81.17 63.61
N ASN A 255 -33.02 -80.42 64.57
CA ASN A 255 -33.05 -78.96 64.57
C ASN A 255 -32.26 -78.37 63.39
N LEU A 256 -31.12 -78.98 63.03
CA LEU A 256 -30.36 -78.59 61.85
C LEU A 256 -31.18 -78.84 60.58
N SER A 257 -31.85 -80.00 60.47
CA SER A 257 -32.73 -80.33 59.34
C SER A 257 -33.86 -79.30 59.15
N THR A 258 -34.55 -78.94 60.23
CA THR A 258 -35.63 -77.94 60.18
C THR A 258 -35.12 -76.55 59.84
N THR A 259 -33.97 -76.16 60.39
CA THR A 259 -33.31 -74.87 60.09
C THR A 259 -32.89 -74.79 58.63
N VAL A 260 -32.18 -75.80 58.11
CA VAL A 260 -31.76 -75.87 56.71
C VAL A 260 -32.98 -75.80 55.79
N ARG A 261 -34.06 -76.53 56.09
CA ARG A 261 -35.30 -76.47 55.29
C ARG A 261 -35.95 -75.10 55.32
N GLY A 262 -35.92 -74.40 56.46
CA GLY A 262 -36.39 -73.02 56.60
C GLY A 262 -35.59 -72.04 55.75
N GLU A 263 -34.26 -72.11 55.82
CA GLU A 263 -33.36 -71.26 55.02
C GLU A 263 -33.53 -71.50 53.51
N ILE A 264 -33.72 -72.75 53.08
CA ILE A 264 -34.00 -73.09 51.68
C ILE A 264 -35.26 -72.37 51.18
N VAL A 265 -36.33 -72.34 51.97
CA VAL A 265 -37.58 -71.65 51.61
C VAL A 265 -37.35 -70.14 51.50
N VAL A 266 -36.64 -69.54 52.45
CA VAL A 266 -36.34 -68.10 52.43
C VAL A 266 -35.48 -67.73 51.22
N ILE A 267 -34.43 -68.50 50.93
CA ILE A 267 -33.57 -68.28 49.75
C ILE A 267 -34.39 -68.42 48.47
N THR A 268 -35.28 -69.41 48.39
CA THR A 268 -36.12 -69.64 47.20
C THR A 268 -37.07 -68.46 46.95
N ASP A 269 -37.75 -67.96 47.99
CA ASP A 269 -38.66 -66.81 47.88
C ASP A 269 -37.89 -65.51 47.55
N ALA A 270 -36.73 -65.28 48.17
CA ALA A 270 -35.88 -64.13 47.90
C ALA A 270 -35.36 -64.14 46.44
N MET A 271 -34.94 -65.30 45.93
CA MET A 271 -34.51 -65.44 44.54
C MET A 271 -35.66 -65.23 43.55
N GLU A 272 -36.86 -65.78 43.82
CA GLU A 272 -38.03 -65.58 42.96
C GLU A 272 -38.42 -64.10 42.89
N LYS A 273 -38.47 -63.40 44.04
CA LYS A 273 -38.74 -61.96 44.09
C LYS A 273 -37.66 -61.15 43.38
N GLY A 274 -36.38 -61.48 43.58
CA GLY A 274 -35.26 -60.84 42.91
C GLY A 274 -35.33 -60.97 41.38
N ASN A 275 -35.67 -62.15 40.87
CA ASN A 275 -35.81 -62.38 39.43
C ASN A 275 -37.03 -61.67 38.83
N LYS A 276 -38.19 -61.68 39.50
CA LYS A 276 -39.36 -60.91 39.04
C LYS A 276 -39.05 -59.41 38.97
N LEU A 277 -38.33 -58.89 39.97
CA LEU A 277 -37.88 -57.51 39.96
C LEU A 277 -36.88 -57.25 38.84
N MET A 278 -35.90 -58.14 38.65
CA MET A 278 -34.92 -58.03 37.57
C MET A 278 -35.61 -58.02 36.21
N GLN A 279 -36.53 -58.95 35.96
CA GLN A 279 -37.32 -59.02 34.73
C GLN A 279 -38.13 -57.74 34.51
N SER A 280 -38.83 -57.26 35.54
CA SER A 280 -39.57 -56.00 35.49
C SER A 280 -38.67 -54.79 35.18
N LYS A 281 -37.51 -54.69 35.83
CA LYS A 281 -36.53 -53.62 35.57
C LYS A 281 -35.94 -53.73 34.18
N PHE A 282 -35.79 -54.95 33.67
CA PHE A 282 -35.32 -55.20 32.32
C PHE A 282 -36.36 -54.78 31.26
N ASP A 283 -37.62 -55.12 31.48
CA ASP A 283 -38.73 -54.71 30.61
C ASP A 283 -38.90 -53.19 30.60
N GLU A 284 -38.78 -52.56 31.78
CA GLU A 284 -38.79 -51.10 31.95
C GLU A 284 -37.62 -50.45 31.20
N PHE A 285 -36.40 -50.98 31.36
CA PHE A 285 -35.22 -50.52 30.62
C PHE A 285 -35.40 -50.69 29.10
N SER A 286 -35.91 -51.84 28.66
CA SER A 286 -36.18 -52.11 27.24
C SER A 286 -37.26 -51.18 26.66
N ALA A 287 -38.27 -50.83 27.46
CA ALA A 287 -39.28 -49.85 27.09
C ALA A 287 -38.71 -48.43 27.03
N LEU A 288 -37.87 -48.03 28.00
CA LEU A 288 -37.18 -46.74 28.00
C LEU A 288 -36.24 -46.59 26.82
N MET A 289 -35.46 -47.63 26.49
CA MET A 289 -34.56 -47.64 25.34
C MET A 289 -35.33 -47.52 24.01
N ARG A 290 -36.48 -48.20 23.88
CA ARG A 290 -37.37 -48.04 22.71
C ARG A 290 -37.96 -46.64 22.61
N LYS A 291 -38.42 -46.07 23.72
CA LYS A 291 -39.09 -44.76 23.76
C LYS A 291 -38.13 -43.57 23.61
N ASN A 292 -36.92 -43.67 24.15
CA ASN A 292 -35.98 -42.55 24.21
C ASN A 292 -35.14 -42.40 22.91
N ASN A 293 -34.70 -43.48 22.28
CA ASN A 293 -33.74 -43.37 21.16
C ASN A 293 -34.35 -43.16 19.77
N VAL A 294 -35.63 -43.51 19.53
CA VAL A 294 -36.21 -43.38 18.17
C VAL A 294 -37.11 -42.15 18.06
N GLU A 295 -37.97 -41.90 19.05
CA GLU A 295 -38.92 -40.77 18.98
C GLU A 295 -38.30 -39.47 19.51
N SER A 296 -37.54 -39.53 20.60
CA SER A 296 -36.84 -38.36 21.15
C SER A 296 -35.68 -37.92 20.24
N LEU A 297 -34.93 -38.85 19.63
CA LEU A 297 -33.85 -38.50 18.71
C LEU A 297 -34.38 -37.91 17.39
N VAL A 298 -35.48 -38.45 16.84
CA VAL A 298 -36.13 -37.86 15.65
C VAL A 298 -36.73 -36.50 15.97
N LYS A 299 -37.34 -36.31 17.13
CA LYS A 299 -37.95 -35.02 17.52
C LYS A 299 -36.91 -33.97 17.89
N VAL A 300 -35.80 -34.38 18.53
CA VAL A 300 -34.63 -33.52 18.79
C VAL A 300 -33.92 -33.21 17.47
N MET A 301 -33.75 -34.17 16.55
CA MET A 301 -33.18 -33.90 15.23
C MET A 301 -34.09 -33.03 14.37
N GLU A 302 -35.42 -33.19 14.41
CA GLU A 302 -36.36 -32.31 13.71
C GLU A 302 -36.34 -30.89 14.31
N GLY A 303 -36.27 -30.79 15.64
CA GLY A 303 -36.09 -29.53 16.36
C GLY A 303 -34.79 -28.84 16.00
N VAL A 304 -33.65 -29.55 16.14
CA VAL A 304 -32.31 -29.06 15.77
C VAL A 304 -32.24 -28.72 14.29
N THR A 305 -32.88 -29.48 13.39
CA THR A 305 -32.88 -29.19 11.95
C THR A 305 -33.75 -27.97 11.63
N LYS A 306 -34.88 -27.77 12.31
CA LYS A 306 -35.70 -26.54 12.18
C LYS A 306 -34.96 -25.33 12.71
N GLU A 307 -34.31 -25.46 13.86
CA GLU A 307 -33.62 -24.38 14.54
C GLU A 307 -32.32 -24.03 13.81
N PHE A 308 -31.58 -25.03 13.34
CA PHE A 308 -30.44 -24.86 12.44
C PHE A 308 -30.86 -24.21 11.12
N ASN A 309 -31.94 -24.67 10.47
CA ASN A 309 -32.43 -24.02 9.25
C ASN A 309 -32.89 -22.58 9.51
N LYS A 310 -33.50 -22.30 10.66
CA LYS A 310 -33.88 -20.94 11.04
C LYS A 310 -32.64 -20.07 11.27
N SER A 311 -31.68 -20.52 12.07
CA SER A 311 -30.42 -19.81 12.33
C SER A 311 -29.58 -19.66 11.07
N LEU A 312 -29.55 -20.65 10.18
CA LEU A 312 -28.87 -20.59 8.89
C LEU A 312 -29.58 -19.59 7.96
N LYS A 313 -30.91 -19.55 7.92
CA LYS A 313 -31.65 -18.59 7.10
C LYS A 313 -31.54 -17.17 7.64
N GLU A 314 -31.50 -16.98 8.96
CA GLU A 314 -31.20 -15.71 9.62
C GLU A 314 -29.74 -15.28 9.37
N LEU A 315 -28.78 -16.19 9.51
CA LEU A 315 -27.36 -15.92 9.22
C LEU A 315 -27.14 -15.64 7.74
N ILE A 316 -27.75 -16.40 6.82
CA ILE A 316 -27.67 -16.15 5.38
C ILE A 316 -28.33 -14.83 5.06
N ASN A 317 -29.53 -14.52 5.57
CA ASN A 317 -30.13 -13.21 5.33
C ASN A 317 -29.25 -12.09 5.88
N LYS A 318 -28.70 -12.23 7.08
CA LYS A 318 -27.84 -11.21 7.68
C LYS A 318 -26.50 -11.07 6.94
N LEU A 319 -25.82 -12.16 6.62
CA LEU A 319 -24.59 -12.17 5.83
C LEU A 319 -24.82 -11.67 4.41
N VAL A 320 -25.88 -12.11 3.73
CA VAL A 320 -26.19 -11.65 2.37
C VAL A 320 -26.53 -10.18 2.39
N GLN A 321 -27.34 -9.72 3.34
CA GLN A 321 -27.72 -8.31 3.44
C GLN A 321 -26.54 -7.43 3.85
N GLU A 322 -25.75 -7.82 4.86
CA GLU A 322 -24.54 -7.09 5.27
C GLU A 322 -23.45 -7.12 4.20
N ASN A 323 -23.25 -8.25 3.51
CA ASN A 323 -22.29 -8.32 2.40
C ASN A 323 -22.76 -7.50 1.20
N PHE A 324 -24.05 -7.51 0.84
CA PHE A 324 -24.56 -6.64 -0.23
C PHE A 324 -24.49 -5.16 0.18
N GLU A 325 -24.71 -4.82 1.45
CA GLU A 325 -24.57 -3.45 1.92
C GLU A 325 -23.10 -3.00 1.93
N GLN A 326 -22.17 -3.86 2.37
CA GLN A 326 -20.73 -3.59 2.30
C GLN A 326 -20.25 -3.53 0.85
N LEU A 327 -20.68 -4.46 -0.01
CA LEU A 327 -20.37 -4.44 -1.42
C LEU A 327 -20.89 -3.17 -2.08
N ASN A 328 -22.12 -2.75 -1.77
CA ASN A 328 -22.68 -1.52 -2.30
C ASN A 328 -21.89 -0.29 -1.82
N LYS A 329 -21.49 -0.25 -0.54
CA LYS A 329 -20.59 0.79 -0.01
C LYS A 329 -19.22 0.78 -0.71
N SER A 330 -18.64 -0.39 -0.95
CA SER A 330 -17.37 -0.50 -1.68
C SER A 330 -17.49 -0.07 -3.14
N VAL A 331 -18.60 -0.41 -3.81
CA VAL A 331 -18.88 0.03 -5.19
C VAL A 331 -19.14 1.53 -5.23
N GLU A 332 -19.83 2.10 -4.25
CA GLU A 332 -20.04 3.54 -4.13
C GLU A 332 -18.72 4.28 -3.88
N GLN A 333 -17.89 3.81 -2.95
CA GLN A 333 -16.53 4.33 -2.72
C GLN A 333 -15.65 4.22 -3.96
N LEU A 334 -15.75 3.12 -4.71
CA LEU A 334 -15.03 2.96 -5.97
C LEU A 334 -15.52 3.95 -7.02
N ASN A 335 -16.84 4.20 -7.13
CA ASN A 335 -17.39 5.20 -8.04
C ASN A 335 -16.95 6.63 -7.67
N VAL A 336 -16.98 6.97 -6.37
CA VAL A 336 -16.46 8.25 -5.86
C VAL A 336 -14.99 8.39 -6.22
N TRP A 337 -14.18 7.37 -5.90
CA TRP A 337 -12.76 7.35 -6.25
C TRP A 337 -12.53 7.45 -7.76
N GLN A 338 -13.35 6.79 -8.58
CA GLN A 338 -13.25 6.90 -10.04
C GLN A 338 -13.52 8.31 -10.54
N ILE A 339 -14.51 9.00 -9.97
CA ILE A 339 -14.82 10.40 -10.30
C ILE A 339 -13.67 11.31 -9.85
N GLU A 340 -13.20 11.16 -8.62
CA GLU A 340 -12.08 11.93 -8.08
C GLU A 340 -10.80 11.69 -8.88
N ASN A 341 -10.48 10.44 -9.21
CA ASN A 341 -9.32 10.08 -10.02
C ASN A 341 -9.44 10.63 -11.44
N LYS A 342 -10.64 10.58 -12.06
CA LYS A 342 -10.87 11.23 -13.36
C LYS A 342 -10.61 12.73 -13.29
N ASN A 343 -11.11 13.41 -12.26
CA ASN A 343 -10.86 14.83 -12.05
C ASN A 343 -9.37 15.12 -11.83
N MET A 344 -8.70 14.32 -11.01
CA MET A 344 -7.26 14.43 -10.76
C MET A 344 -6.45 14.25 -12.04
N ILE A 345 -6.75 13.24 -12.86
CA ILE A 345 -6.07 13.02 -14.14
C ILE A 345 -6.35 14.17 -15.11
N SER A 346 -7.57 14.71 -15.13
CA SER A 346 -7.90 15.88 -15.95
C SER A 346 -7.09 17.12 -15.52
N GLU A 347 -6.97 17.36 -14.21
CA GLU A 347 -6.17 18.45 -13.65
C GLU A 347 -4.68 18.24 -13.94
N LEU A 348 -4.16 17.03 -13.75
CA LEU A 348 -2.77 16.67 -14.06
C LEU A 348 -2.46 16.87 -15.54
N THR A 349 -3.40 16.52 -16.42
CA THR A 349 -3.30 16.73 -17.86
C THR A 349 -3.31 18.23 -18.19
N SER A 350 -4.15 19.01 -17.52
CA SER A 350 -4.19 20.47 -17.66
C SER A 350 -2.85 21.11 -17.22
N GLN A 351 -2.33 20.72 -16.07
CA GLN A 351 -1.04 21.18 -15.57
C GLN A 351 0.11 20.77 -16.49
N TYR A 352 0.08 19.56 -17.04
CA TYR A 352 1.07 19.10 -18.01
C TYR A 352 1.03 19.93 -19.31
N ASN A 353 -0.16 20.26 -19.81
CA ASN A 353 -0.33 21.11 -20.99
C ASN A 353 0.17 22.54 -20.71
N ASN A 354 -0.17 23.11 -19.55
CA ASN A 354 0.34 24.42 -19.13
C ASN A 354 1.87 24.40 -19.02
N MET A 355 2.45 23.40 -18.36
CA MET A 355 3.89 23.25 -18.26
C MET A 355 4.56 23.12 -19.64
N THR A 356 3.95 22.38 -20.57
CA THR A 356 4.44 22.26 -21.95
C THR A 356 4.38 23.61 -22.67
N SER A 357 3.33 24.40 -22.46
CA SER A 357 3.21 25.76 -22.98
C SER A 357 4.28 26.69 -22.41
N GLU A 358 4.49 26.67 -21.09
CA GLU A 358 5.52 27.46 -20.41
C GLU A 358 6.92 27.07 -20.87
N PHE A 359 7.20 25.78 -21.07
CA PHE A 359 8.48 25.34 -21.65
C PHE A 359 8.66 25.82 -23.08
N LYS A 360 7.59 25.87 -23.88
CA LYS A 360 7.64 26.43 -25.24
C LYS A 360 7.93 27.94 -25.21
N VAL A 361 7.28 28.69 -24.33
CA VAL A 361 7.56 30.11 -24.11
C VAL A 361 9.00 30.30 -23.66
N THR A 362 9.46 29.53 -22.67
CA THR A 362 10.84 29.57 -22.17
C THR A 362 11.84 29.24 -23.27
N SER A 363 11.56 28.25 -24.11
CA SER A 363 12.40 27.92 -25.27
C SER A 363 12.49 29.08 -26.25
N THR A 364 11.37 29.76 -26.52
CA THR A 364 11.32 30.92 -27.40
C THR A 364 12.11 32.09 -26.81
N VAL A 365 11.99 32.33 -25.50
CA VAL A 365 12.76 33.36 -24.80
C VAL A 365 14.25 33.02 -24.79
N LEU A 366 14.63 31.76 -24.61
CA LEU A 366 16.03 31.33 -24.67
C LEU A 366 16.61 31.47 -26.08
N GLU A 367 15.81 31.21 -27.12
CA GLU A 367 16.17 31.46 -28.51
C GLU A 367 16.34 32.96 -28.78
N GLU A 368 15.43 33.81 -28.28
CA GLU A 368 15.54 35.27 -28.37
C GLU A 368 16.76 35.80 -27.59
N VAL A 369 17.08 35.24 -26.42
CA VAL A 369 18.30 35.58 -25.66
C VAL A 369 19.54 35.14 -26.42
N ALA A 370 19.51 33.95 -27.04
CA ALA A 370 20.61 33.47 -27.86
C ALA A 370 20.83 34.38 -29.08
N ASP A 371 19.76 34.77 -29.78
CA ASP A 371 19.80 35.69 -30.92
C ASP A 371 20.27 37.09 -30.51
N ASN A 372 19.77 37.63 -29.40
CA ASN A 372 20.23 38.92 -28.88
C ASN A 372 21.70 38.88 -28.44
N THR A 373 22.13 37.79 -27.80
CA THR A 373 23.54 37.58 -27.43
C THR A 373 24.40 37.42 -28.68
N HIS A 374 23.90 36.75 -29.72
CA HIS A 374 24.57 36.67 -31.01
C HIS A 374 24.67 38.06 -31.66
N SER A 375 23.60 38.84 -31.70
CA SER A 375 23.60 40.24 -32.20
C SER A 375 24.54 41.16 -31.40
N LEU A 376 24.81 40.86 -30.13
CA LEU A 376 25.79 41.58 -29.31
C LEU A 376 27.25 41.19 -29.57
N ILE A 377 27.53 40.00 -30.10
CA ILE A 377 28.90 39.45 -30.21
C ILE A 377 29.32 39.15 -31.66
N ALA A 378 28.37 39.04 -32.59
CA ALA A 378 28.60 38.76 -34.00
C ALA A 378 29.49 39.83 -34.67
N ASP A 379 30.00 39.48 -35.85
CA ASP A 379 30.96 40.29 -36.58
C ASP A 379 30.44 41.64 -37.06
N ASP A 380 29.13 41.90 -36.99
CA ASP A 380 28.46 43.17 -37.27
C ASP A 380 27.76 43.74 -36.02
N SER A 381 28.11 43.24 -34.83
CA SER A 381 27.42 43.53 -33.57
C SER A 381 27.46 45.00 -33.15
N HIS A 382 26.46 45.39 -32.36
CA HIS A 382 26.43 46.70 -31.70
C HIS A 382 27.67 46.94 -30.83
N LEU A 383 28.20 45.90 -30.17
CA LEU A 383 29.41 46.01 -29.36
C LEU A 383 30.64 46.26 -30.23
N LYS A 384 30.79 45.54 -31.35
CA LYS A 384 31.87 45.78 -32.30
C LYS A 384 31.76 47.16 -32.93
N ARG A 385 30.56 47.62 -33.29
CA ARG A 385 30.32 49.02 -33.71
C ARG A 385 30.71 50.02 -32.62
N LEU A 386 30.39 49.75 -31.36
CA LEU A 386 30.80 50.61 -30.24
C LEU A 386 32.33 50.61 -30.09
N ILE A 387 32.98 49.46 -30.23
CA ILE A 387 34.45 49.33 -30.20
C ILE A 387 35.06 50.06 -31.41
N GLU A 388 34.50 49.91 -32.60
CA GLU A 388 34.95 50.57 -33.83
C GLU A 388 34.71 52.08 -33.77
N GLU A 389 33.56 52.56 -33.30
CA GLU A 389 33.30 53.99 -33.09
C GLU A 389 34.15 54.56 -31.95
N LEU A 390 34.42 53.82 -30.87
CA LEU A 390 35.37 54.23 -29.84
C LEU A 390 36.80 54.28 -30.38
N GLN A 391 37.20 53.29 -31.16
CA GLN A 391 38.50 53.24 -31.84
C GLN A 391 38.59 54.38 -32.87
N ARG A 392 37.50 54.71 -33.55
CA ARG A 392 37.40 55.86 -34.45
C ARG A 392 37.48 57.18 -33.70
N VAL A 393 36.81 57.34 -32.56
CA VAL A 393 36.99 58.54 -31.72
C VAL A 393 38.41 58.61 -31.14
N LEU A 394 39.06 57.49 -30.87
CA LEU A 394 40.44 57.45 -30.39
C LEU A 394 41.49 57.71 -31.48
N ILE A 395 41.22 57.33 -32.74
CA ILE A 395 42.17 57.39 -33.86
C ILE A 395 41.84 58.52 -34.86
N ASP A 396 40.57 58.75 -35.19
CA ASP A 396 40.08 59.78 -36.13
C ASP A 396 39.71 61.13 -35.47
N ASP A 397 39.67 61.25 -34.13
CA ASP A 397 39.43 62.57 -33.50
C ASP A 397 40.69 63.45 -33.65
N THR A 398 40.82 64.01 -34.85
CA THR A 398 41.76 65.06 -35.26
C THR A 398 41.75 66.25 -34.32
N LYS A 399 40.82 66.36 -33.35
CA LYS A 399 40.92 67.37 -32.28
C LYS A 399 42.24 67.32 -31.54
N PHE A 400 42.83 66.14 -31.29
CA PHE A 400 44.13 66.09 -30.61
C PHE A 400 45.26 66.63 -31.52
N GLU A 401 45.20 66.32 -32.81
CA GLU A 401 46.11 66.85 -33.82
C GLU A 401 45.90 68.37 -34.04
N ASP A 402 44.65 68.83 -34.16
CA ASP A 402 44.23 70.22 -34.31
C ASP A 402 44.55 71.04 -33.05
N ILE A 403 44.38 70.49 -31.85
CA ILE A 403 44.84 71.12 -30.60
C ILE A 403 46.36 71.25 -30.63
N THR A 404 47.09 70.24 -31.10
CA THR A 404 48.55 70.29 -31.20
C THR A 404 49.01 71.32 -32.23
N VAL A 405 48.37 71.37 -33.40
CA VAL A 405 48.62 72.36 -34.46
C VAL A 405 48.28 73.76 -33.97
N LYS A 406 47.13 73.97 -33.31
CA LYS A 406 46.75 75.26 -32.71
C LYS A 406 47.68 75.66 -31.57
N LEU A 407 48.17 74.72 -30.76
CA LEU A 407 49.20 74.99 -29.75
C LEU A 407 50.48 75.44 -30.41
N ASN A 408 50.92 74.77 -31.48
CA ASN A 408 52.13 75.15 -32.20
C ASN A 408 51.99 76.51 -32.92
N ASP A 409 50.81 76.79 -33.50
CA ASP A 409 50.49 78.08 -34.10
C ASP A 409 50.39 79.19 -33.03
N THR A 410 49.87 78.87 -31.84
CA THR A 410 49.86 79.79 -30.69
C THR A 410 51.28 80.07 -30.21
N ILE A 411 52.13 79.05 -30.09
CA ILE A 411 53.55 79.21 -29.75
C ILE A 411 54.25 80.10 -30.78
N SER A 412 53.97 79.89 -32.07
CA SER A 412 54.53 80.70 -33.16
C SER A 412 54.04 82.16 -33.11
N LYS A 413 52.75 82.38 -32.83
CA LYS A 413 52.18 83.74 -32.65
C LYS A 413 52.72 84.45 -31.41
N VAL A 414 52.91 83.72 -30.30
CA VAL A 414 53.56 84.25 -29.10
C VAL A 414 55.01 84.60 -29.40
N HIS A 415 55.74 83.78 -30.16
CA HIS A 415 57.10 84.07 -30.58
C HIS A 415 57.18 85.33 -31.44
N ASN A 416 56.37 85.41 -32.50
CA ASN A 416 56.29 86.60 -33.37
C ASN A 416 55.85 87.85 -32.60
N GLY A 417 54.89 87.71 -31.68
CA GLY A 417 54.48 88.81 -30.80
C GLY A 417 55.59 89.25 -29.86
N THR A 418 56.42 88.32 -29.38
CA THR A 418 57.60 88.63 -28.57
C THR A 418 58.66 89.36 -29.39
N GLU A 419 58.92 88.94 -30.64
CA GLU A 419 59.83 89.65 -31.55
C GLU A 419 59.32 91.06 -31.87
N ALA A 420 58.03 91.21 -32.21
CA ALA A 420 57.43 92.51 -32.46
C ALA A 420 57.46 93.41 -31.21
N PHE A 421 57.34 92.83 -30.01
CA PHE A 421 57.51 93.57 -28.76
C PHE A 421 58.97 94.00 -28.53
N ASP A 422 59.95 93.15 -28.87
CA ASP A 422 61.38 93.53 -28.83
C ASP A 422 61.68 94.66 -29.83
N GLU A 423 61.13 94.57 -31.04
CA GLU A 423 61.21 95.61 -32.08
C GLU A 423 60.60 96.93 -31.58
N ALA A 424 59.38 96.90 -31.05
CA ALA A 424 58.71 98.07 -30.48
C ALA A 424 59.49 98.65 -29.29
N THR A 425 60.12 97.80 -28.49
CA THR A 425 61.00 98.23 -27.38
C THR A 425 62.27 98.90 -27.91
N LYS A 426 62.86 98.41 -29.00
CA LYS A 426 63.97 99.08 -29.70
C LYS A 426 63.56 100.40 -30.31
N GLU A 427 62.41 100.47 -30.98
CA GLU A 427 61.87 101.72 -31.52
C GLU A 427 61.57 102.72 -30.40
N LEU A 428 60.97 102.29 -29.29
CA LEU A 428 60.73 103.14 -28.13
C LEU A 428 62.03 103.69 -27.56
N ASN A 429 63.06 102.85 -27.40
CA ASN A 429 64.38 103.31 -26.97
C ASN A 429 64.98 104.32 -27.95
N THR A 430 64.77 104.11 -29.25
CA THR A 430 65.21 105.05 -30.30
C THR A 430 64.44 106.37 -30.23
N TRP A 431 63.12 106.32 -30.00
CA TRP A 431 62.28 107.50 -29.81
C TRP A 431 62.66 108.29 -28.56
N ILE A 432 62.91 107.63 -27.43
CA ILE A 432 63.40 108.29 -26.20
C ILE A 432 64.74 108.99 -26.48
N ARG A 433 65.63 108.36 -27.27
CA ARG A 433 66.89 108.99 -27.68
C ARG A 433 66.66 110.22 -28.57
N ASN A 434 65.76 110.14 -29.54
CA ASN A 434 65.42 111.28 -30.42
C ASN A 434 64.70 112.41 -29.66
N HIS A 435 63.89 112.11 -28.64
CA HIS A 435 63.23 113.12 -27.82
C HIS A 435 64.24 113.89 -26.94
N LYS A 436 65.39 113.28 -26.60
CA LYS A 436 66.51 113.99 -25.97
C LYS A 436 67.12 115.03 -26.93
N ASP A 437 67.22 114.73 -28.23
CA ASP A 437 67.72 115.65 -29.26
C ASP A 437 66.72 116.79 -29.58
N MET A 438 65.42 116.56 -29.37
CA MET A 438 64.38 117.59 -29.52
C MET A 438 64.51 118.74 -28.50
N GLY A 439 65.18 118.51 -27.37
CA GLY A 439 65.53 119.55 -26.40
C GLY A 439 66.47 120.63 -26.98
N ASP A 440 67.33 120.26 -27.93
CA ASP A 440 68.28 121.19 -28.57
C ASP A 440 67.60 122.04 -29.66
N GLY A 441 66.57 121.51 -30.33
CA GLY A 441 65.80 122.24 -31.35
C GLY A 441 64.97 123.41 -30.78
N VAL A 442 64.43 123.28 -29.57
CA VAL A 442 63.67 124.35 -28.91
C VAL A 442 64.55 125.54 -28.54
N ARG A 443 65.83 125.32 -28.21
CA ARG A 443 66.82 126.39 -27.98
C ARG A 443 67.09 127.23 -29.22
N LEU A 444 67.02 126.63 -30.41
CA LEU A 444 67.25 127.33 -31.68
C LEU A 444 66.06 128.22 -32.09
N LEU A 445 64.83 127.78 -31.79
CA LEU A 445 63.60 128.49 -32.18
C LEU A 445 63.43 129.83 -31.44
N VAL A 446 63.86 129.90 -30.19
CA VAL A 446 63.88 131.14 -29.40
C VAL A 446 64.80 132.19 -30.04
N LYS A 447 65.93 131.76 -30.62
CA LYS A 447 66.91 132.66 -31.25
C LYS A 447 66.40 133.24 -32.58
N LYS A 448 65.58 132.49 -33.32
CA LYS A 448 64.99 132.93 -34.59
C LYS A 448 63.82 133.90 -34.43
N LEU A 449 63.09 133.85 -33.31
CA LEU A 449 61.96 134.74 -33.06
C LEU A 449 62.39 136.20 -32.80
N ASP A 450 63.59 136.41 -32.26
CA ASP A 450 64.13 137.76 -31.98
C ASP A 450 64.55 138.53 -33.26
N GLU A 451 64.87 137.82 -34.35
CA GLU A 451 65.25 138.42 -35.64
C GLU A 451 64.06 139.02 -36.41
N ILE A 452 62.82 138.54 -36.18
CA ILE A 452 61.63 138.96 -36.93
C ILE A 452 61.09 140.33 -36.47
N ASN A 453 61.45 140.81 -35.29
CA ASN A 453 60.91 142.06 -34.72
C ASN A 453 61.49 143.35 -35.34
N LYS A 454 62.40 143.27 -36.32
CA LYS A 454 63.14 144.43 -36.90
C LYS A 454 62.69 144.92 -38.29
N ILE A 455 61.63 144.39 -38.91
CA ILE A 455 61.31 144.64 -40.34
C ILE A 455 60.12 145.63 -40.57
N LYS A 456 59.49 146.20 -39.54
CA LYS A 456 58.23 146.96 -39.72
C LYS A 456 58.35 148.41 -40.24
N ASP A 457 59.54 149.04 -40.24
CA ASP A 457 59.71 150.48 -40.59
C ASP A 457 59.67 150.82 -42.10
N TYR A 458 59.48 149.86 -43.01
CA TYR A 458 59.61 150.08 -44.47
C TYR A 458 58.32 150.46 -45.23
N ASN A 459 57.18 150.70 -44.57
CA ASN A 459 55.86 150.68 -45.22
C ASN A 459 55.27 152.06 -45.62
N GLU A 460 55.87 153.18 -45.25
CA GLU A 460 55.28 154.52 -45.45
C GLU A 460 55.56 155.10 -46.86
N GLU A 461 56.67 154.70 -47.50
CA GLU A 461 57.12 155.25 -48.78
C GLU A 461 56.39 154.60 -49.99
N PHE A 462 56.00 153.34 -49.86
CA PHE A 462 55.31 152.55 -50.91
C PHE A 462 53.88 153.04 -51.22
N TRP A 463 53.13 153.50 -50.21
CA TRP A 463 51.72 153.89 -50.39
C TRP A 463 51.51 155.27 -51.01
N ARG A 464 52.52 156.15 -50.96
CA ARG A 464 52.45 157.49 -51.55
C ARG A 464 52.50 157.44 -53.08
N GLU A 465 53.29 156.54 -53.65
CA GLU A 465 53.53 156.44 -55.09
C GLU A 465 52.39 155.73 -55.83
N THR A 466 51.79 154.71 -55.21
CA THR A 466 50.62 153.99 -55.73
C THR A 466 49.39 154.89 -55.87
N ARG A 467 49.19 155.86 -54.97
CA ARG A 467 48.03 156.78 -54.99
C ARG A 467 48.08 157.80 -56.13
N LYS A 468 49.28 158.22 -56.55
CA LYS A 468 49.48 159.19 -57.64
C LYS A 468 49.10 158.58 -59.00
N ASN A 469 49.57 157.37 -59.28
CA ASN A 469 49.33 156.69 -60.55
C ASN A 469 47.85 156.28 -60.75
N MET A 470 47.13 156.02 -59.66
CA MET A 470 45.71 155.65 -59.71
C MET A 470 44.79 156.83 -60.08
N ASN A 471 45.13 158.06 -59.67
CA ASN A 471 44.31 159.25 -59.93
C ASN A 471 44.44 159.78 -61.38
N GLU A 472 45.59 159.61 -62.03
CA GLU A 472 45.78 159.99 -63.44
C GLU A 472 45.01 159.04 -64.40
N GLY A 473 44.89 157.75 -64.06
CA GLY A 473 44.12 156.78 -64.85
C GLY A 473 42.60 157.01 -64.86
N VAL A 474 42.04 157.50 -63.75
CA VAL A 474 40.59 157.79 -63.64
C VAL A 474 40.18 159.03 -64.46
N GLY A 475 41.08 160.02 -64.61
CA GLY A 475 40.84 161.21 -65.44
C GLY A 475 40.70 160.91 -66.94
N ILE A 476 41.43 159.90 -67.43
CA ILE A 476 41.36 159.45 -68.83
C ILE A 476 40.03 158.74 -69.12
N ILE A 477 39.54 157.94 -68.17
CA ILE A 477 38.26 157.20 -68.29
C ILE A 477 37.06 158.17 -68.23
N ALA A 478 37.13 159.24 -67.43
CA ALA A 478 36.08 160.26 -67.36
C ALA A 478 35.92 161.07 -68.66
N ASN A 479 37.01 161.37 -69.37
CA ASN A 479 36.98 162.11 -70.64
C ASN A 479 36.51 161.23 -71.83
N ALA A 480 36.85 159.94 -71.83
CA ALA A 480 36.37 158.99 -72.84
C ALA A 480 34.84 158.79 -72.77
N SER A 481 34.27 158.73 -71.56
CA SER A 481 32.83 158.60 -71.33
C SER A 481 32.04 159.82 -71.85
N LYS A 482 32.58 161.03 -71.68
CA LYS A 482 31.95 162.27 -72.15
C LYS A 482 31.92 162.39 -73.70
N SER A 483 32.90 161.81 -74.38
CA SER A 483 32.98 161.79 -75.85
C SER A 483 32.10 160.69 -76.49
N LEU A 484 31.83 159.60 -75.78
CA LEU A 484 30.87 158.57 -76.22
C LEU A 484 29.42 159.11 -76.16
N ASN A 485 29.11 159.91 -75.14
CA ASN A 485 27.78 160.49 -74.94
C ASN A 485 27.37 161.50 -76.03
N SER A 486 28.32 162.21 -76.66
CA SER A 486 28.00 163.09 -77.80
C SER A 486 27.78 162.32 -79.10
N SER A 487 28.50 161.22 -79.32
CA SER A 487 28.45 160.45 -80.57
C SER A 487 27.15 159.67 -80.72
N VAL A 488 26.50 159.27 -79.63
CA VAL A 488 25.17 158.63 -79.67
C VAL A 488 24.05 159.64 -79.93
N SER A 489 24.23 160.91 -79.53
CA SER A 489 23.26 161.98 -79.79
C SER A 489 23.18 162.37 -81.28
N THR A 490 24.27 162.24 -82.05
CA THR A 490 24.28 162.49 -83.50
C THR A 490 23.72 161.32 -84.31
N LEU A 491 23.81 160.09 -83.79
CA LEU A 491 23.22 158.89 -84.43
C LEU A 491 21.68 158.91 -84.40
N ASN A 492 21.11 159.73 -83.51
CA ASN A 492 19.67 159.94 -83.42
C ASN A 492 19.12 160.76 -84.62
N GLU A 493 19.93 161.54 -85.36
CA GLU A 493 19.41 162.51 -86.34
C GLU A 493 19.30 161.94 -87.77
N GLU A 494 20.26 161.10 -88.20
CA GLU A 494 20.25 160.50 -89.55
C GLU A 494 19.19 159.39 -89.73
N PHE A 495 18.77 158.72 -88.66
CA PHE A 495 17.79 157.63 -88.76
C PHE A 495 16.36 158.15 -88.99
N TYR A 496 16.01 159.31 -88.43
CA TYR A 496 14.72 159.97 -88.67
C TYR A 496 14.58 160.49 -90.10
N GLU A 497 15.67 160.93 -90.74
CA GLU A 497 15.63 161.47 -92.11
C GLU A 497 15.47 160.37 -93.19
N ARG A 498 16.06 159.19 -92.97
CA ARG A 498 15.93 158.04 -93.88
C ARG A 498 14.61 157.28 -93.72
N LEU A 499 14.08 157.11 -92.50
CA LEU A 499 12.81 156.39 -92.31
C LEU A 499 11.62 157.18 -92.89
N ASN A 500 11.62 158.51 -92.75
CA ASN A 500 10.59 159.41 -93.28
C ASN A 500 10.52 159.38 -94.82
N ASN A 501 11.68 159.29 -95.50
CA ASN A 501 11.75 159.15 -96.95
C ASN A 501 11.31 157.77 -97.47
N THR A 502 11.29 156.73 -96.63
CA THR A 502 10.96 155.35 -97.06
C THR A 502 9.45 155.05 -96.91
N LEU A 503 8.77 155.62 -95.90
CA LEU A 503 7.33 155.44 -95.69
C LEU A 503 6.45 156.38 -96.55
N ALA A 504 6.91 157.60 -96.88
CA ALA A 504 6.25 158.47 -97.85
C ALA A 504 6.12 157.82 -99.25
N ASN A 505 7.03 156.92 -99.59
CA ASN A 505 6.99 156.13 -100.83
C ASN A 505 6.05 154.90 -100.75
N LEU A 506 5.65 154.45 -99.55
CA LEU A 506 4.71 153.34 -99.32
C LEU A 506 3.25 153.83 -99.35
N ASP A 507 3.01 155.07 -98.91
CA ASP A 507 1.72 155.79 -99.03
C ASP A 507 1.34 156.04 -100.50
N ALA A 508 2.33 156.37 -101.35
CA ALA A 508 2.17 156.51 -102.79
C ALA A 508 1.80 155.19 -103.51
N CYS A 509 2.18 154.03 -102.95
CA CYS A 509 1.89 152.73 -103.55
C CYS A 509 0.49 152.19 -103.16
N ILE A 510 -0.01 152.48 -101.95
CA ILE A 510 -1.34 152.03 -101.51
C ILE A 510 -2.45 153.02 -101.92
N GLN A 511 -2.21 154.33 -102.04
CA GLN A 511 -3.16 155.23 -102.72
C GLN A 511 -3.37 154.88 -104.19
N ALA A 512 -2.33 154.37 -104.88
CA ALA A 512 -2.49 153.81 -106.21
C ALA A 512 -3.37 152.53 -106.25
N MET A 513 -3.51 151.81 -105.12
CA MET A 513 -4.46 150.69 -104.98
C MET A 513 -5.86 151.12 -104.51
N TYR A 514 -6.03 152.34 -103.99
CA TYR A 514 -7.33 152.91 -103.62
C TYR A 514 -8.16 153.34 -104.85
N ASP A 515 -7.53 153.80 -105.91
CA ASP A 515 -8.25 154.42 -107.04
C ASP A 515 -8.74 153.45 -108.13
N ASN A 516 -8.44 152.15 -108.05
CA ASN A 516 -8.74 151.22 -109.13
C ASN A 516 -9.87 150.20 -108.87
N LYS A 517 -10.75 150.40 -107.86
CA LYS A 517 -12.04 149.65 -107.82
C LYS A 517 -13.14 150.23 -106.90
N LYS A 518 -13.50 151.49 -107.13
CA LYS A 518 -14.86 152.01 -106.89
C LYS A 518 -15.59 152.07 -108.25
N ARG A 519 -15.89 150.90 -108.84
CA ARG A 519 -16.72 150.73 -110.05
C ARG A 519 -17.15 149.27 -110.23
N ASN A 520 -17.92 148.79 -109.25
CA ASN A 520 -19.25 148.19 -109.39
C ASN A 520 -19.92 148.22 -108.03
#